data_AF-A0A929PBR2-F1
#
_entry.id   AF-A0A929PBR2-F1
#
_cell.length_a   1.000
_cell.length_b   1.000
_cell.length_c   1.000
_cell.angle_alpha   90.00
_cell.angle_beta   90.00
_cell.angle_gamma   90.00
#
_symmetry.space_group_name_H-M   'P 1'
#
loop_
_entity.id
_entity.type
_entity.pdbx_description
1 polymer ?
#
loop_
_entity_poly.entity_id
_entity_poly.type
_entity_poly.pdbx_seq_one_letter_code
_entity_poly.pdbx_strand_id
1 'polypeptide(L)'
;MKEVKELMVSMNTRDFTIDIPIEDDELIETIFGALKEYVHRGFSLRIKESYVTSLSDSLKIITKIISGGAQMDEWRIESKQLRSIIRKSK
;
A
#
# COMPACT_ATOMS: atom_id res chain seq x y z
N MET A 1 -15.66 9.40 19.49
CA MET A 1 -15.25 8.30 18.60
C MET A 1 -14.58 8.92 17.38
N LYS A 2 -13.56 8.27 16.80
CA LYS A 2 -13.03 8.69 15.50
C LYS A 2 -14.13 8.51 14.43
N GLU A 3 -14.08 9.32 13.38
CA GLU A 3 -14.99 9.22 12.24
C GLU A 3 -14.92 7.80 11.61
N VAL A 4 -16.07 7.29 11.15
CA VAL A 4 -16.12 6.00 10.46
C VAL A 4 -15.52 6.19 9.08
N LYS A 5 -14.48 5.43 8.77
CA LYS A 5 -13.83 5.45 7.45
C LYS A 5 -14.30 4.26 6.63
N GLU A 6 -14.44 4.48 5.33
CA GLU A 6 -14.77 3.43 4.39
C GLU A 6 -13.52 2.59 4.08
N LEU A 7 -13.69 1.27 4.16
CA LEU A 7 -12.67 0.27 3.83
C LEU A 7 -13.33 -0.74 2.90
N MET A 8 -12.80 -0.91 1.70
CA MET A 8 -13.28 -1.96 0.80
C MET A 8 -12.34 -3.16 0.88
N VAL A 9 -12.92 -4.35 1.05
CA VAL A 9 -12.19 -5.61 1.08
C VAL A 9 -12.81 -6.54 0.06
N SER A 10 -11.97 -7.09 -0.81
CA SER A 10 -12.36 -8.08 -1.82
C SER A 10 -11.48 -9.32 -1.70
N MET A 11 -12.08 -10.49 -1.85
CA MET A 11 -11.38 -11.77 -1.77
C MET A 11 -11.91 -12.69 -2.86
N ASN A 12 -10.99 -13.31 -3.59
CA ASN A 12 -11.31 -14.39 -4.53
C ASN A 12 -10.30 -15.54 -4.40
N THR A 13 -10.39 -16.54 -5.28
CA THR A 13 -9.52 -17.72 -5.23
C THR A 13 -8.03 -17.44 -5.46
N ARG A 14 -7.66 -16.26 -5.95
CA ARG A 14 -6.29 -15.90 -6.36
C ARG A 14 -5.71 -14.77 -5.52
N ASP A 15 -6.53 -13.81 -5.12
CA ASP A 15 -6.07 -12.63 -4.42
C ASP A 15 -7.00 -12.18 -3.28
N PHE A 16 -6.39 -11.42 -2.39
CA PHE A 16 -7.02 -10.68 -1.32
C PHE A 16 -6.61 -9.22 -1.49
N THR A 17 -7.59 -8.34 -1.64
CA THR A 17 -7.40 -6.93 -1.97
C THR A 17 -8.05 -6.06 -0.89
N ILE A 18 -7.31 -5.06 -0.42
CA ILE A 18 -7.81 -4.03 0.49
C ILE A 18 -7.63 -2.69 -0.21
N ASP A 19 -8.73 -1.96 -0.42
CA ASP A 19 -8.72 -0.60 -0.94
C ASP A 19 -9.00 0.39 0.18
N ILE A 20 -8.10 1.37 0.31
CA ILE A 20 -8.04 2.29 1.46
C ILE A 20 -7.92 3.72 0.94
N PRO A 21 -8.63 4.69 1.55
CA PRO A 21 -8.41 6.10 1.26
C PRO A 21 -6.94 6.47 1.45
N ILE A 22 -6.35 7.13 0.46
CA ILE A 22 -4.94 7.52 0.48
C ILE A 22 -4.62 8.50 1.63
N GLU A 23 -5.64 9.17 2.15
CA GLU A 23 -5.58 10.09 3.28
C GLU A 23 -5.48 9.38 4.65
N ASP A 24 -5.75 8.08 4.72
CA ASP A 24 -5.71 7.34 5.98
C ASP A 24 -4.30 6.82 6.33
N ASP A 25 -3.41 7.74 6.73
CA ASP A 25 -2.05 7.38 7.12
C ASP A 25 -2.02 6.37 8.29
N GLU A 26 -2.93 6.44 9.26
CA GLU A 26 -2.93 5.54 10.42
C GLU A 26 -3.20 4.07 10.02
N LEU A 27 -4.22 3.85 9.19
CA LEU A 27 -4.55 2.50 8.72
C LEU A 27 -3.47 1.96 7.78
N ILE A 28 -2.97 2.79 6.87
CA ILE A 28 -1.90 2.42 5.95
C ILE A 28 -0.65 1.98 6.74
N GLU A 29 -0.20 2.77 7.72
CA GLU A 29 0.98 2.44 8.52
C GLU A 29 0.77 1.18 9.39
N THR A 30 -0.46 0.93 9.83
CA THR A 30 -0.83 -0.31 10.56
C THR A 30 -0.68 -1.54 9.66
N ILE A 31 -1.12 -1.46 8.40
CA ILE A 31 -0.97 -2.54 7.42
C ILE A 31 0.50 -2.78 7.09
N PHE A 32 1.29 -1.71 6.89
CA PHE A 32 2.74 -1.83 6.74
C PHE A 32 3.37 -2.60 7.90
N GLY A 33 2.95 -2.34 9.15
CA GLY A 33 3.40 -3.08 10.32
C GLY A 33 3.04 -4.57 10.27
N ALA A 34 1.80 -4.90 9.93
CA ALA A 34 1.35 -6.28 9.82
C ALA A 34 2.08 -7.06 8.70
N LEU A 35 2.26 -6.44 7.54
CA LEU A 35 3.00 -7.03 6.42
C LEU A 35 4.49 -7.20 6.76
N LYS A 36 5.09 -6.26 7.50
CA LYS A 36 6.48 -6.39 7.97
C LYS A 36 6.66 -7.60 8.88
N GLU A 37 5.74 -7.80 9.82
CA GLU A 37 5.75 -8.98 10.69
C GLU A 37 5.61 -10.29 9.89
N TYR A 38 4.73 -10.31 8.88
CA TYR A 38 4.59 -11.45 7.99
C TYR A 38 5.90 -11.76 7.25
N VAL A 39 6.56 -10.74 6.69
CA VAL A 39 7.84 -10.90 5.99
C VAL A 39 8.97 -11.31 6.94
N HIS A 40 9.01 -10.77 8.16
CA HIS A 40 9.99 -11.15 9.18
C HIS A 40 9.92 -12.64 9.57
N ARG A 41 8.75 -13.27 9.43
CA ARG A 41 8.58 -14.72 9.65
C ARG A 41 9.13 -15.58 8.50
N GLY A 42 9.74 -14.96 7.48
CA GLY A 42 10.38 -15.63 6.35
C GLY A 42 9.46 -15.81 5.13
N PHE A 43 8.26 -15.23 5.14
CA PHE A 43 7.37 -15.27 3.99
C PHE A 43 7.67 -14.14 3.00
N SER A 44 7.59 -14.43 1.71
CA SER A 44 7.69 -13.42 0.66
C SER A 44 6.31 -12.90 0.23
N LEU A 45 6.23 -11.62 -0.09
CA LEU A 45 5.05 -10.98 -0.65
C LEU A 45 5.31 -10.52 -2.09
N ARG A 46 4.35 -10.79 -2.97
CA ARG A 46 4.27 -10.14 -4.28
C ARG A 46 3.31 -8.98 -4.15
N ILE A 47 3.83 -7.76 -4.26
CA ILE A 47 3.05 -6.52 -4.19
C ILE A 47 2.78 -6.03 -5.60
N LYS A 48 1.52 -5.70 -5.88
CA LYS A 48 1.10 -4.99 -7.09
C LYS A 48 0.55 -3.62 -6.66
N GLU A 49 1.35 -2.58 -6.84
CA GLU A 49 0.98 -1.20 -6.53
C GLU A 49 0.52 -0.52 -7.81
N SER A 50 -0.67 0.07 -7.79
CA SER A 50 -1.25 0.77 -8.94
C SER A 50 -1.67 2.16 -8.52
N TYR A 51 -1.23 3.19 -9.25
CA TYR A 51 -1.51 4.58 -8.89
C TYR A 51 -1.55 5.49 -10.12
N VAL A 52 -2.20 6.65 -9.95
CA VAL A 52 -2.25 7.72 -10.94
C VAL A 52 -1.81 9.00 -10.25
N THR A 53 -0.90 9.76 -10.87
CA THR A 53 -0.35 10.98 -10.27
C THR A 53 -1.14 12.24 -10.61
N SER A 54 -1.94 12.25 -11.68
CA SER A 54 -2.86 13.34 -12.04
C SER A 54 -3.98 12.79 -12.94
N LEU A 55 -5.06 13.56 -13.14
CA LEU A 55 -6.19 13.13 -13.99
C LEU A 55 -5.80 12.88 -15.46
N SER A 56 -4.72 13.51 -15.93
CA SER A 56 -4.18 13.33 -17.28
C SER A 56 -3.08 12.27 -17.39
N ASP A 57 -2.63 11.71 -16.26
CA ASP A 57 -1.55 10.72 -16.27
C ASP A 57 -2.08 9.32 -16.58
N SER A 58 -1.24 8.53 -17.25
CA SER A 58 -1.46 7.10 -17.41
C SER A 58 -1.39 6.38 -16.06
N LEU A 59 -2.23 5.35 -15.88
CA LEU A 59 -2.12 4.41 -14.76
C LEU A 59 -0.72 3.79 -14.71
N LYS A 60 -0.02 3.98 -13.60
CA LYS A 60 1.28 3.36 -13.34
C LYS A 60 1.05 2.11 -12.50
N ILE A 61 1.63 0.99 -12.93
CA ILE A 61 1.56 -0.30 -12.22
C ILE A 61 2.99 -0.76 -11.94
N ILE A 62 3.30 -0.98 -10.67
CA ILE A 62 4.59 -1.50 -10.22
C ILE A 62 4.35 -2.85 -9.57
N THR A 63 5.15 -3.85 -9.92
CA THR A 63 5.17 -5.15 -9.25
C THR A 63 6.50 -5.33 -8.55
N LYS A 64 6.47 -5.66 -7.25
CA LYS A 64 7.65 -5.90 -6.42
C LYS A 64 7.54 -7.22 -5.68
N ILE A 65 8.69 -7.84 -5.41
CA ILE A 65 8.78 -8.99 -4.50
C ILE A 65 9.53 -8.52 -3.26
N ILE A 66 8.89 -8.64 -2.10
CA ILE A 66 9.46 -8.28 -0.80
C ILE A 66 9.66 -9.58 -0.02
N SER A 67 10.91 -9.87 0.31
CA SER A 67 11.33 -11.12 0.98
C SER A 67 12.08 -10.86 2.30
N GLY A 68 12.24 -9.59 2.70
CA GLY A 68 12.92 -9.23 3.93
C GLY A 68 12.49 -7.88 4.50
N GLY A 69 12.76 -7.67 5.79
CA GLY A 69 12.38 -6.45 6.51
C GLY A 69 12.95 -5.17 5.91
N ALA A 70 14.20 -5.20 5.41
CA ALA A 70 14.83 -4.04 4.76
C ALA A 70 14.06 -3.61 3.50
N GLN A 71 13.67 -4.56 2.65
CA GLN A 71 12.87 -4.28 1.45
C GLN A 71 11.47 -3.75 1.80
N MET A 72 10.92 -4.20 2.93
CA MET A 72 9.64 -3.69 3.44
C MET A 72 9.76 -2.24 3.90
N ASP A 73 10.85 -1.88 4.59
CA ASP A 73 11.12 -0.51 5.04
C ASP A 73 11.37 0.43 3.86
N GLU A 74 12.11 -0.03 2.83
CA GLU A 74 12.27 0.70 1.57
C GLU A 74 10.93 0.98 0.90
N TRP A 75 10.10 -0.06 0.74
CA TRP A 75 8.78 0.10 0.13
C TRP A 75 7.88 1.05 0.93
N ARG A 76 7.93 0.99 2.26
CA ARG A 76 7.21 1.93 3.14
C ARG A 76 7.61 3.39 2.89
N ILE A 77 8.91 3.66 2.73
CA ILE A 77 9.42 5.01 2.44
C ILE A 77 8.95 5.47 1.05
N GLU A 78 9.07 4.62 0.04
CA GLU A 78 8.63 4.92 -1.33
C GLU A 78 7.12 5.21 -1.39
N SER A 79 6.28 4.37 -0.78
CA SER A 79 4.84 4.59 -0.75
C SER A 79 4.50 5.89 -0.01
N LYS A 80 5.22 6.26 1.06
CA LYS A 80 5.01 7.54 1.75
C LYS A 80 5.34 8.74 0.85
N GLN A 81 6.44 8.66 0.10
CA GLN A 81 6.80 9.70 -0.88
C GLN A 81 5.75 9.79 -1.99
N LEU A 82 5.30 8.65 -2.51
CA LEU A 82 4.28 8.59 -3.55
C LEU A 82 2.96 9.23 -3.10
N ARG A 83 2.49 8.90 -1.89
CA ARG A 83 1.28 9.53 -1.32
C ARG A 83 1.42 11.04 -1.19
N SER A 84 2.59 11.53 -0.81
CA SER A 84 2.87 12.97 -0.74
C SER A 84 2.76 13.65 -2.11
N ILE A 85 3.25 13.01 -3.17
CA ILE A 85 3.14 13.51 -4.55
C ILE A 85 1.67 13.55 -4.99
N ILE A 86 0.93 12.45 -4.79
CA ILE A 86 -0.49 12.35 -5.20
C ILE A 86 -1.36 13.38 -4.45
N ARG A 87 -1.06 13.67 -3.18
CA ARG A 87 -1.78 14.70 -2.41
C ARG A 87 -1.51 16.12 -2.93
N LYS A 88 -0.34 16.38 -3.49
CA LYS A 88 0.02 17.71 -4.04
C LYS A 88 -0.56 17.97 -5.43
N SER A 89 -1.02 16.94 -6.12
CA SER A 89 -1.60 17.04 -7.46
C SER A 89 -3.13 17.10 -7.48
N LYS A 90 -3.78 16.89 -6.33
CA LYS A 90 -5.19 17.28 -6.08
C LYS A 90 -5.26 18.80 -5.86
#